data_AF-A0AAT9STJ0-F1
#
_entry.id   AF-A0AAT9STJ0-F1
#
_cell.length_a   1.000
_cell.length_b   1.000
_cell.length_c   1.000
_cell.angle_alpha   90.00
_cell.angle_beta   90.00
_cell.angle_gamma   90.00
#
_symmetry.space_group_name_H-M   'P 1'
#
loop_
_entity.id
_entity.type
_entity.pdbx_description
1 polymer ?
#
loop_
_entity_poly.entity_id
_entity_poly.type
_entity_poly.pdbx_seq_one_letter_code
_entity_poly.pdbx_strand_id
1 'polypeptide(L)'
;MSRTTAIIAGLTLAALAGDAGAQQSQQTFRDSSGRVTGRSTTDSQGNQNFYGPDGRTTGRASTESQGTTTFRDSRGRVTGTATGPRR
;
A
#
# COMPACT_ATOMS: atom_id res chain seq x y z
N MET A 1 -20.25 -9.19 22.06
CA MET A 1 -19.81 -8.05 21.22
C MET A 1 -18.77 -8.57 20.25
N SER A 2 -19.19 -8.81 19.01
CA SER A 2 -18.42 -9.56 18.02
C SER A 2 -17.13 -8.81 17.67
N ARG A 3 -15.98 -9.43 17.96
CA ARG A 3 -14.68 -8.95 17.50
C ARG A 3 -14.66 -9.23 16.00
N THR A 4 -14.97 -8.21 15.20
CA THR A 4 -14.71 -8.23 13.75
C THR A 4 -13.19 -8.21 13.58
N THR A 5 -12.57 -9.35 13.86
CA THR A 5 -11.26 -9.72 13.35
C THR A 5 -11.49 -9.93 11.86
N ALA A 6 -11.59 -8.82 11.12
CA ALA A 6 -11.44 -8.84 9.68
C ALA A 6 -10.01 -9.29 9.47
N ILE A 7 -9.88 -10.57 9.13
CA ILE A 7 -8.68 -11.19 8.60
C ILE A 7 -8.27 -10.26 7.46
N ILE A 8 -7.29 -9.39 7.72
CA ILE A 8 -6.64 -8.61 6.67
C ILE A 8 -5.82 -9.66 5.93
N ALA A 9 -6.50 -10.33 4.99
CA ALA A 9 -5.93 -11.29 4.09
C ALA A 9 -4.71 -10.63 3.48
N GLY A 10 -3.55 -11.22 3.76
CA GLY A 10 -2.24 -10.69 3.43
C GLY A 10 -2.17 -10.28 1.98
N LEU A 11 -2.19 -8.96 1.76
CA LEU A 11 -1.90 -8.36 0.47
C LEU A 11 -0.42 -8.02 0.45
N THR A 12 0.44 -9.04 0.45
CA THR A 12 1.85 -8.87 0.11
C THR A 12 1.94 -8.70 -1.40
N LEU A 13 1.82 -7.47 -1.88
CA LEU A 13 2.16 -7.12 -3.24
C LEU A 13 3.53 -6.43 -3.25
N ALA A 14 4.57 -7.22 -3.52
CA ALA A 14 5.88 -6.73 -3.86
C ALA A 14 5.80 -6.07 -5.25
N ALA A 15 5.52 -4.77 -5.29
CA ALA A 15 5.66 -3.99 -6.51
C ALA A 15 7.13 -3.61 -6.67
N LEU A 16 7.89 -4.49 -7.33
CA LEU A 16 9.15 -4.16 -7.98
C LEU A 16 8.81 -3.47 -9.30
N ALA A 17 9.03 -2.17 -9.38
CA ALA A 17 9.17 -1.46 -10.65
C ALA A 17 10.27 -0.42 -10.46
N GLY A 18 11.45 -0.76 -10.95
CA GLY A 18 12.55 0.17 -11.14
C GLY A 18 12.18 1.23 -12.17
N ASP A 19 12.82 2.39 -11.97
CA ASP A 19 13.29 3.30 -13.00
C ASP A 19 12.26 3.77 -14.04
N ALA A 20 11.55 4.85 -13.72
CA ALA A 20 11.42 6.06 -14.57
C ALA A 20 10.15 6.84 -14.25
N GLY A 21 10.33 8.09 -13.81
CA GLY A 21 9.28 9.10 -13.76
C GLY A 21 8.51 9.10 -12.45
N ALA A 22 8.58 10.23 -11.75
CA ALA A 22 7.70 10.59 -10.64
C ALA A 22 6.25 10.74 -11.15
N GLN A 23 5.64 9.65 -11.60
CA GLN A 23 4.32 9.64 -12.18
C GLN A 23 3.34 9.12 -11.13
N GLN A 24 2.43 10.01 -10.72
CA GLN A 24 1.38 9.66 -9.78
C GLN A 24 0.60 8.47 -10.33
N SER A 25 0.79 7.30 -9.71
CA SER A 25 0.35 6.03 -10.25
C SER A 25 -0.81 5.50 -9.42
N GLN A 26 -1.92 5.13 -10.06
CA GLN A 26 -3.09 4.60 -9.38
C GLN A 26 -3.33 3.14 -9.78
N GLN A 27 -3.35 2.26 -8.80
CA GLN A 27 -3.57 0.82 -8.97
C GLN A 27 -4.93 0.46 -8.37
N THR A 28 -5.74 -0.34 -9.09
CA THR A 28 -7.04 -0.81 -8.58
C THR A 28 -6.98 -2.32 -8.42
N PHE A 29 -7.26 -2.81 -7.21
CA PHE A 29 -7.24 -4.22 -6.88
C PHE A 29 -8.65 -4.78 -7.06
N ARG A 30 -8.73 -5.94 -7.73
CA ARG A 30 -9.98 -6.64 -8.00
C ARG A 30 -9.87 -8.10 -7.55
N ASP A 31 -10.98 -8.69 -7.14
CA ASP A 31 -11.05 -10.13 -6.88
C ASP A 31 -11.19 -10.95 -8.17
N SER A 32 -11.23 -12.28 -8.03
CA SER A 32 -11.41 -13.22 -9.14
C SER A 32 -12.75 -13.06 -9.88
N SER A 33 -13.73 -12.41 -9.25
CA SER A 33 -15.03 -12.09 -9.85
C SER A 33 -15.04 -10.70 -10.49
N GLY A 34 -13.92 -9.97 -10.49
CA GLY A 34 -13.78 -8.64 -11.06
C GLY A 34 -14.29 -7.50 -10.17
N ARG A 35 -14.73 -7.78 -8.93
CA ARG A 35 -15.16 -6.73 -7.99
C ARG A 35 -13.95 -6.00 -7.42
N VAL A 36 -14.05 -4.67 -7.30
CA VAL A 36 -13.00 -3.85 -6.69
C VAL A 36 -12.92 -4.14 -5.20
N THR A 37 -11.77 -4.61 -4.76
CA THR A 37 -11.46 -4.90 -3.35
C THR A 37 -10.63 -3.79 -2.70
N GLY A 38 -10.04 -2.90 -3.50
CA GLY A 38 -9.31 -1.75 -3.00
C GLY A 38 -8.58 -1.00 -4.10
N ARG A 39 -7.83 0.01 -3.68
CA ARG A 39 -7.03 0.85 -4.58
C ARG A 39 -5.76 1.32 -3.89
N SER A 40 -4.69 1.55 -4.63
CA SER A 40 -3.56 2.32 -4.14
C SER A 40 -3.23 3.49 -5.05
N THR A 41 -2.63 4.53 -4.46
CA THR A 41 -2.08 5.67 -5.20
C THR A 41 -0.67 5.93 -4.74
N THR A 42 0.27 6.02 -5.67
CA THR A 42 1.65 6.45 -5.43
C THR A 42 1.79 7.90 -5.83
N ASP A 43 2.35 8.74 -4.98
CA ASP A 43 2.69 10.13 -5.32
C ASP A 43 4.08 10.24 -5.97
N SER A 44 4.40 11.44 -6.44
CA SER A 44 5.69 11.75 -7.07
C SER A 44 6.88 11.69 -6.09
N GLN A 45 6.63 11.68 -4.77
CA GLN A 45 7.64 11.47 -3.74
C GLN A 45 7.80 9.98 -3.36
N GLY A 46 7.06 9.07 -3.99
CA GLY A 46 7.13 7.63 -3.70
C GLY A 46 6.36 7.21 -2.45
N ASN A 47 5.47 8.04 -1.91
CA ASN A 47 4.52 7.62 -0.89
C ASN A 47 3.33 6.92 -1.54
N GLN A 48 2.93 5.78 -0.99
CA GLN A 48 1.73 5.05 -1.37
C GLN A 48 0.62 5.20 -0.33
N ASN A 49 -0.60 5.43 -0.79
CA ASN A 49 -1.80 5.34 0.03
C ASN A 49 -2.62 4.14 -0.41
N PHE A 50 -3.16 3.39 0.55
CA PHE A 50 -4.03 2.25 0.30
C PHE A 50 -5.44 2.56 0.77
N TYR A 51 -6.41 2.23 -0.07
CA TYR A 51 -7.83 2.45 0.14
C TYR A 51 -8.56 1.12 0.04
N GLY A 52 -9.51 0.93 0.95
CA GLY A 52 -10.42 -0.21 0.95
C GLY A 52 -11.48 -0.12 -0.15
N PRO A 53 -12.35 -1.14 -0.25
CA PRO A 53 -13.43 -1.16 -1.25
C PRO A 53 -14.47 -0.07 -1.01
N ASP A 54 -14.59 0.42 0.23
CA ASP A 54 -15.42 1.55 0.65
C ASP A 54 -14.75 2.92 0.41
N GLY A 55 -13.56 2.95 -0.19
CA GLY A 55 -12.80 4.17 -0.47
C GLY A 55 -12.11 4.77 0.76
N ARG A 56 -12.19 4.12 1.93
CA ARG A 56 -11.50 4.59 3.14
C ARG A 56 -10.04 4.20 3.13
N THR A 57 -9.18 5.09 3.64
CA THR A 57 -7.76 4.79 3.82
C THR A 57 -7.58 3.64 4.81
N THR A 58 -6.97 2.55 4.35
CA THR A 58 -6.64 1.38 5.18
C THR A 58 -5.21 1.45 5.71
N GLY A 59 -4.32 2.12 4.97
CA GLY A 59 -2.93 2.32 5.36
C GLY A 59 -2.17 3.21 4.39
N ARG A 60 -0.91 3.48 4.73
CA ARG A 60 0.01 4.27 3.90
C ARG A 60 1.41 3.66 3.97
N ALA A 61 2.18 3.81 2.91
CA ALA A 61 3.60 3.49 2.88
C ALA A 61 4.38 4.72 2.42
N SER A 62 5.52 4.99 3.05
CA SER A 62 6.41 6.07 2.64
C SER A 62 7.80 5.50 2.41
N THR A 63 8.37 5.78 1.24
CA THR A 63 9.71 5.34 0.88
C THR A 63 10.70 6.47 1.10
N GLU A 64 11.68 6.23 1.96
CA GLU A 64 12.76 7.16 2.25
C GLU A 64 13.82 7.09 1.14
N SER A 65 14.59 8.17 0.94
CA SER A 65 15.66 8.19 -0.09
C SER A 65 16.70 7.09 0.05
N GLN A 66 16.83 6.46 1.23
CA GLN A 66 17.72 5.32 1.46
C GLN A 66 17.14 3.97 0.96
N GLY A 67 15.94 3.96 0.40
CA GLY A 67 15.26 2.76 -0.10
C GLY A 67 14.47 1.98 0.96
N THR A 68 14.30 2.56 2.15
CA THR A 68 13.48 1.97 3.21
C THR A 68 12.04 2.46 3.07
N THR A 69 11.10 1.54 2.95
CA THR A 69 9.66 1.79 2.93
C THR A 69 9.05 1.49 4.30
N THR A 70 8.42 2.49 4.93
CA THR A 70 7.69 2.33 6.19
C THR A 70 6.20 2.22 5.96
N PHE A 71 5.57 1.14 6.44
CA PHE A 71 4.13 0.90 6.36
C PHE A 71 3.43 1.34 7.65
N ARG A 72 2.31 2.03 7.50
CA ARG A 72 1.51 2.57 8.60
C ARG A 72 0.03 2.21 8.40
N ASP A 73 -0.66 1.93 9.50
CA ASP A 73 -2.10 1.72 9.49
C ASP A 73 -2.87 3.04 9.29
N SER A 74 -4.18 2.96 9.15
CA SER A 74 -5.07 4.12 9.02
C SER A 74 -5.06 5.07 10.23
N ARG A 75 -4.52 4.64 11.38
CA ARG A 75 -4.33 5.44 12.60
C ARG A 75 -2.90 6.02 12.69
N GLY A 76 -2.08 5.82 11.66
CA GLY A 76 -0.71 6.31 11.59
C GLY A 76 0.31 5.47 12.36
N ARG A 77 -0.07 4.33 12.94
CA ARG A 77 0.86 3.45 13.66
C ARG A 77 1.68 2.65 12.66
N VAL A 78 2.99 2.58 12.87
CA VAL A 78 3.88 1.76 12.06
C VAL A 78 3.51 0.29 12.25
N THR A 79 3.21 -0.39 11.15
CA THR A 79 2.90 -1.83 11.12
C THR A 79 4.07 -2.65 10.62
N GLY A 80 5.02 -2.03 9.91
CA GLY A 80 6.23 -2.69 9.46
C GLY A 80 7.12 -1.77 8.63
N THR A 81 8.31 -2.26 8.33
CA THR A 81 9.27 -1.63 7.42
C THR A 81 9.77 -2.68 6.43
N ALA A 82 10.01 -2.27 5.19
CA ALA A 82 10.69 -3.07 4.19
C ALA A 82 11.86 -2.26 3.64
N THR A 83 13.04 -2.86 3.57
CA THR A 83 14.20 -2.25 2.92
C THR A 83 14.52 -3.11 1.71
N GLY A 84 14.46 -2.50 0.53
CA GLY A 84 14.92 -3.18 -0.69
C GLY A 84 16.45 -3.33 -0.66
N PRO A 85 17.02 -4.39 -1.27
CA PRO A 85 18.47 -4.46 -1.46
C PRO A 85 18.93 -3.23 -2.26
N ARG A 86 19.95 -2.56 -1.73
CA ARG A 86 20.63 -1.45 -2.39
C ARG A 86 21.27 -2.01 -3.67
N ARG A 87 20.81 -1.57 -4.84
CA ARG A 87 21.40 -2.00 -6.11
C ARG A 87 22.67 -1.23 -6.41
#